data_AF-A0A368DSB0-F1
#
_entry.id   AF-A0A368DSB0-F1
#
_cell.length_a   1.000
_cell.length_b   1.000
_cell.length_c   1.000
_cell.angle_alpha   90.00
_cell.angle_beta   90.00
_cell.angle_gamma   90.00
#
_symmetry.space_group_name_H-M   'P 1'
#
loop_
_entity.id
_entity.type
_entity.pdbx_description
1 polymer ?
#
loop_
_entity_poly.entity_id
_entity_poly.type
_entity_poly.pdbx_seq_one_letter_code
_entity_poly.pdbx_strand_id
1 'polypeptide(L)'
;MSLPTAHSYILRELKKNIDAMHNDFLKPAALIHHISNIETTLNRDIQNLDIKDFSNNIDKKEKLELSGFLETIETLEKAANHKINWANEFSKFLELQSNSK
;
A
#
# COMPACT_ATOMS: atom_id res chain seq x y z
N MET A 1 2.69 -12.69 -29.41
CA MET A 1 2.60 -11.98 -28.12
C MET A 1 1.28 -12.36 -27.48
N SER A 2 1.26 -12.77 -26.21
CA SER A 2 0.01 -13.06 -25.50
C SER A 2 -0.73 -11.76 -25.17
N LEU A 3 -2.05 -11.77 -25.26
CA LEU A 3 -2.88 -10.64 -24.84
C LEU A 3 -2.80 -10.46 -23.32
N PRO A 4 -2.79 -9.22 -22.80
CA PRO A 4 -2.83 -8.99 -21.37
C PRO A 4 -4.13 -9.55 -20.79
N THR A 5 -4.01 -10.40 -19.78
CA THR A 5 -5.12 -10.96 -19.01
C THR A 5 -5.65 -9.92 -18.03
N ALA A 6 -6.88 -10.11 -17.53
CA ALA A 6 -7.42 -9.28 -16.44
C ALA A 6 -6.47 -9.23 -15.23
N HIS A 7 -5.85 -10.36 -14.88
CA HIS A 7 -4.82 -10.47 -13.84
C HIS A 7 -3.61 -9.56 -14.09
N SER A 8 -3.08 -9.55 -15.32
CA SER A 8 -1.94 -8.69 -15.67
C SER A 8 -2.28 -7.19 -15.62
N TYR A 9 -3.54 -6.83 -15.90
CA TYR A 9 -4.01 -5.45 -15.75
C TYR A 9 -4.05 -5.02 -14.28
N ILE A 10 -4.56 -5.90 -13.42
CA ILE A 10 -4.68 -5.67 -11.98
C ILE A 10 -3.29 -5.49 -11.35
N LEU A 11 -2.37 -6.40 -11.63
CA LEU A 11 -1.00 -6.33 -11.10
C LEU A 11 -0.30 -5.06 -11.54
N ARG A 12 -0.53 -4.61 -12.77
CA ARG A 12 0.00 -3.35 -13.27
C ARG A 12 -0.56 -2.14 -12.52
N GLU A 13 -1.86 -2.10 -12.25
CA GLU A 13 -2.48 -1.02 -11.47
C GLU A 13 -2.01 -1.03 -10.01
N LEU A 14 -1.94 -2.20 -9.38
CA LEU A 14 -1.39 -2.36 -8.02
C LEU A 14 0.05 -1.85 -7.96
N LYS A 15 0.90 -2.30 -8.89
CA LYS A 15 2.29 -1.86 -9.00
C LYS A 15 2.40 -0.34 -9.09
N LYS A 16 1.62 0.27 -9.98
CA LYS A 16 1.65 1.72 -10.20
C LYS A 16 1.29 2.50 -8.94
N ASN A 17 0.26 2.06 -8.20
CA ASN A 17 -0.16 2.73 -6.98
C ASN A 17 0.87 2.53 -5.84
N ILE A 18 1.47 1.35 -5.72
CA ILE A 18 2.52 1.09 -4.71
C ILE A 18 3.80 1.88 -5.01
N ASP A 19 4.25 1.92 -6.26
CA ASP A 19 5.40 2.73 -6.67
C ASP A 19 5.12 4.23 -6.40
N ALA A 20 3.88 4.68 -6.58
CA ALA A 20 3.48 6.05 -6.30
C ALA A 20 3.43 6.36 -4.78
N MET A 21 3.04 5.40 -3.93
CA MET A 21 3.09 5.56 -2.47
C MET A 21 4.51 5.82 -1.96
N HIS A 22 5.53 5.23 -2.59
CA HIS A 22 6.91 5.49 -2.22
C HIS A 22 7.30 6.96 -2.48
N ASN A 23 6.92 7.48 -3.65
CA ASN A 23 7.23 8.87 -4.05
C ASN A 23 6.43 9.91 -3.25
N ASP A 24 5.20 9.57 -2.87
CA ASP A 24 4.29 10.45 -2.15
C ASP A 24 4.25 10.17 -0.64
N PHE A 25 5.24 9.45 -0.11
CA PHE A 25 5.26 9.01 1.29
C PHE A 25 5.10 10.16 2.31
N LEU A 26 5.61 11.35 1.97
CA LEU A 26 5.50 12.54 2.81
C LEU A 26 4.27 13.43 2.51
N LYS A 27 3.36 12.96 1.65
CA LYS A 27 2.16 13.70 1.21
C LYS A 27 0.91 12.93 1.63
N PRO A 28 0.35 13.18 2.82
CA PRO A 28 -0.74 12.39 3.39
C PRO A 28 -1.96 12.24 2.48
N ALA A 29 -2.37 13.32 1.81
CA ALA A 29 -3.53 13.29 0.91
C ALA A 29 -3.31 12.40 -0.33
N ALA A 30 -2.11 12.43 -0.90
CA ALA A 30 -1.75 11.56 -2.02
C ALA A 30 -1.62 10.10 -1.58
N LEU A 31 -1.11 9.86 -0.37
CA LEU A 31 -1.04 8.52 0.20
C LEU A 31 -2.42 7.89 0.40
N ILE A 32 -3.37 8.66 0.97
CA ILE A 32 -4.76 8.22 1.14
C ILE A 32 -5.39 7.89 -0.21
N HIS A 33 -5.12 8.71 -1.24
CA HIS A 33 -5.61 8.46 -2.59
C HIS A 33 -5.07 7.15 -3.17
N HIS A 34 -3.76 6.88 -3.07
CA HIS A 34 -3.16 5.64 -3.56
C HIS A 34 -3.68 4.41 -2.80
N ILE A 35 -3.84 4.50 -1.47
CA ILE A 35 -4.42 3.41 -0.65
C ILE A 35 -5.86 3.12 -1.07
N SER A 36 -6.68 4.17 -1.23
CA SER A 36 -8.07 4.02 -1.67
C SER A 36 -8.18 3.38 -3.07
N ASN A 37 -7.26 3.72 -3.98
CA ASN A 37 -7.17 3.10 -5.31
C ASN A 37 -6.77 1.62 -5.23
N ILE A 38 -5.86 1.26 -4.32
CA ILE A 38 -5.47 -0.14 -4.06
C ILE A 38 -6.68 -0.92 -3.53
N GLU A 39 -7.37 -0.42 -2.51
CA GLU A 39 -8.60 -1.05 -1.98
C GLU A 39 -9.67 -1.20 -3.05
N THR A 40 -9.89 -0.18 -3.87
CA THR A 40 -10.89 -0.22 -4.95
C THR A 40 -10.53 -1.27 -5.99
N THR A 41 -9.25 -1.36 -6.35
CA THR A 41 -8.76 -2.36 -7.31
C THR A 41 -8.99 -3.77 -6.76
N LEU A 42 -8.56 -4.03 -5.51
CA LEU A 42 -8.72 -5.33 -4.86
C LEU A 42 -10.20 -5.71 -4.65
N ASN A 43 -11.06 -4.78 -4.23
CA ASN A 43 -12.48 -5.04 -4.03
C ASN A 43 -13.21 -5.33 -5.34
N ARG A 44 -12.88 -4.59 -6.41
CA ARG A 44 -13.39 -4.87 -7.74
C ARG A 44 -13.00 -6.28 -8.19
N ASP A 45 -11.81 -6.74 -7.81
CA ASP A 45 -11.31 -8.05 -8.19
C ASP A 45 -11.97 -9.17 -7.38
N ILE A 46 -12.15 -9.02 -6.07
CA ILE A 46 -12.90 -9.97 -5.22
C ILE A 46 -14.34 -10.15 -5.70
N GLN A 47 -14.96 -9.10 -6.25
CA GLN A 47 -16.34 -9.18 -6.76
C GLN A 47 -16.44 -9.77 -8.18
N ASN A 48 -15.39 -9.66 -8.99
CA ASN A 48 -15.42 -10.09 -10.39
C ASN A 48 -14.68 -11.41 -10.66
N LEU A 49 -13.84 -11.87 -9.72
CA LEU A 49 -13.12 -13.13 -9.80
C LEU A 49 -13.69 -14.09 -8.77
N ASP A 50 -14.15 -15.27 -9.21
CA ASP A 50 -14.34 -16.38 -8.28
C ASP A 50 -12.97 -16.65 -7.62
N ILE A 51 -12.91 -16.59 -6.29
CA ILE A 51 -11.66 -16.68 -5.52
C ILE A 51 -10.89 -17.97 -5.88
N LYS A 52 -11.61 -19.03 -6.28
CA LYS A 52 -11.02 -20.27 -6.80
C LYS A 52 -10.34 -20.09 -8.16
N ASP A 53 -10.93 -19.33 -9.07
CA ASP A 53 -10.34 -19.05 -10.39
C ASP A 53 -9.12 -18.12 -10.28
N PHE A 54 -9.12 -17.16 -9.36
CA PHE A 54 -7.97 -16.29 -9.13
C PHE A 54 -6.76 -17.09 -8.60
N SER A 55 -6.98 -17.92 -7.57
CA SER A 55 -5.92 -18.73 -6.95
C SER A 55 -5.32 -19.78 -7.91
N ASN A 56 -6.15 -20.33 -8.80
CA ASN A 56 -5.77 -21.36 -9.77
C ASN A 56 -5.09 -20.79 -11.02
N ASN A 57 -5.44 -19.56 -11.44
CA ASN A 57 -4.92 -18.96 -12.67
C ASN A 57 -3.80 -17.94 -12.46
N ILE A 58 -3.54 -17.53 -11.22
CA ILE A 58 -2.39 -16.67 -10.91
C ILE A 58 -1.09 -17.47 -10.92
N ASP A 59 -0.17 -17.07 -11.79
CA ASP A 59 1.08 -17.81 -11.98
C ASP A 59 2.06 -17.60 -10.81
N LYS A 60 3.13 -18.41 -10.76
CA LYS A 60 4.11 -18.36 -9.67
C LYS A 60 4.84 -17.01 -9.59
N LYS A 61 5.06 -16.33 -10.73
CA LYS A 61 5.72 -15.04 -10.79
C LYS A 61 4.80 -13.94 -10.28
N GLU A 62 3.53 -13.96 -10.69
CA GLU A 62 2.49 -13.05 -10.23
C GLU A 62 2.25 -13.17 -8.71
N LYS A 63 2.27 -14.41 -8.17
CA LYS A 63 2.24 -14.65 -6.72
C LYS A 63 3.43 -14.01 -6.00
N LEU A 64 4.63 -14.14 -6.57
CA LEU A 64 5.84 -13.58 -6.01
C LEU A 64 5.83 -12.04 -6.02
N GLU A 65 5.30 -11.45 -7.09
CA GLU A 65 5.09 -10.00 -7.21
C GLU A 65 4.10 -9.50 -6.15
N LEU A 66 2.98 -10.19 -5.93
CA LEU A 66 2.03 -9.86 -4.86
C LEU A 66 2.65 -9.95 -3.46
N SER A 67 3.46 -10.98 -3.20
CA SER A 67 4.18 -11.08 -1.92
C SER A 67 5.13 -9.90 -1.71
N GLY A 68 5.87 -9.48 -2.74
CA GLY A 68 6.74 -8.31 -2.67
C GLY A 68 5.96 -7.00 -2.47
N PHE A 69 4.76 -6.88 -3.03
CA PHE A 69 3.87 -5.75 -2.79
C PHE A 69 3.40 -5.68 -1.35
N LEU A 70 3.00 -6.81 -0.75
CA LEU A 70 2.61 -6.87 0.65
C LEU A 70 3.76 -6.46 1.58
N GLU A 71 4.97 -6.98 1.34
CA GLU A 71 6.15 -6.62 2.12
C GLU A 71 6.49 -5.12 2.03
N THR A 72 6.31 -4.53 0.85
CA THR A 72 6.48 -3.09 0.64
C THR A 72 5.46 -2.27 1.44
N ILE A 73 4.19 -2.67 1.42
CA ILE A 73 3.12 -2.01 2.17
C ILE A 73 3.39 -2.09 3.67
N GLU A 74 3.75 -3.27 4.19
CA GLU A 74 4.07 -3.44 5.61
C GLU A 74 5.26 -2.57 6.05
N THR A 75 6.27 -2.43 5.19
CA THR A 75 7.43 -1.58 5.47
C THR A 75 7.04 -0.10 5.56
N LEU A 76 6.21 0.36 4.62
CA LEU A 76 5.70 1.74 4.61
C LEU A 76 4.81 2.01 5.83
N GLU A 77 3.96 1.06 6.22
CA GLU A 77 3.11 1.16 7.41
C GLU A 77 3.96 1.31 8.68
N LYS A 78 4.97 0.45 8.87
CA LYS A 78 5.90 0.54 10.01
C LYS A 78 6.61 1.88 10.06
N ALA A 79 7.09 2.38 8.92
CA ALA A 79 7.76 3.67 8.83
C ALA A 79 6.81 4.85 9.15
N ALA A 80 5.56 4.79 8.70
CA ALA A 80 4.55 5.80 9.00
C ALA A 80 4.21 5.82 10.50
N ASN A 81 3.97 4.66 11.10
CA ASN A 81 3.70 4.54 12.53
C ASN A 81 4.87 5.04 13.38
N HIS A 82 6.11 4.75 12.99
CA HIS A 82 7.29 5.27 13.69
C HIS A 82 7.37 6.80 13.65
N LYS A 83 7.09 7.42 12.50
CA LYS A 83 7.03 8.89 12.36
C LYS A 83 5.96 9.52 13.24
N ILE A 84 4.76 8.92 13.29
CA ILE A 84 3.67 9.39 14.16
C ILE A 84 4.09 9.33 15.63
N ASN A 85 4.69 8.21 16.05
CA ASN A 85 5.17 8.05 17.42
C ASN A 85 6.22 9.11 17.77
N TRP A 86 7.20 9.31 16.90
CA TRP A 86 8.22 10.34 17.09
C TRP A 86 7.62 11.76 17.21
N ALA A 87 6.65 12.10 16.35
CA ALA A 87 5.99 13.41 16.40
C ALA A 87 5.21 13.61 17.71
N ASN A 88 4.57 12.56 18.21
CA ASN A 88 3.86 12.58 19.49
C ASN A 88 4.82 12.73 20.67
N GLU A 89 5.94 12.01 20.67
CA GLU A 89 6.99 12.13 21.70
C GLU A 89 7.61 13.52 21.72
N PHE A 90 7.92 14.06 20.53
CA PHE A 90 8.46 15.41 20.40
C PHE A 90 7.47 16.48 20.89
N SER A 91 6.18 16.35 20.55
CA SER A 91 5.14 17.26 21.04
C SER A 91 5.04 17.23 22.56
N LYS A 92 5.04 16.05 23.17
CA LYS A 92 5.08 15.88 24.64
C LYS A 92 6.32 16.52 25.26
N PHE A 93 7.48 16.35 24.63
CA PHE A 93 8.71 17.00 25.09
C PHE A 93 8.58 18.52 25.08
N LEU A 94 8.04 19.11 24.01
CA LEU A 94 7.82 20.57 23.92
C LEU A 94 6.84 21.06 24.99
N GLU A 95 5.75 20.34 25.24
CA GLU A 95 4.80 20.66 26.31
C GLU A 95 5.46 20.64 27.70
N LEU A 96 6.29 19.63 27.98
CA LEU A 96 7.03 19.55 29.25
C LEU A 96 7.99 20.72 29.43
N GLN A 97 8.72 21.12 28.37
CA GLN A 97 9.62 22.28 28.42
C GLN A 97 8.88 23.61 28.56
N SER A 98 7.67 23.71 28.01
CA SER A 98 6.82 24.91 28.14
C SER A 98 6.24 25.03 29.55
N ASN A 99 5.85 23.91 30.16
CA ASN A 99 5.22 23.86 31.49
C ASN A 99 6.23 23.90 32.65
N SER A 100 7.53 23.76 32.37
CA SER A 100 8.60 23.86 33.37
C SER A 100 9.16 25.28 33.54
N LYS A 101 8.53 26.29 32.93
CA LYS A 101 8.82 27.73 33.11
C LYS A 101 7.75 28.37 33.98
#